data_AF-A0A948ZPG7-F1
#
_entry.id   AF-A0A948ZPG7-F1
#
_cell.length_a   1.000
_cell.length_b   1.000
_cell.length_c   1.000
_cell.angle_alpha   90.00
_cell.angle_beta   90.00
_cell.angle_gamma   90.00
#
_symmetry.space_group_name_H-M   'P 1'
#
loop_
_entity.id
_entity.type
_entity.pdbx_description
1 polymer ?
#
loop_
_entity_poly.entity_id
_entity_poly.type
_entity_poly.pdbx_seq_one_letter_code
_entity_poly.pdbx_strand_id
1 'polypeptide(L)'
;MVYRGHVENGMIRLEDAPILPEGVEAEVRLLTEGEPWEEEEKIPGVCEEIRDFIGKAEGLPPDASINLDTNAPTIEEKLRAIVADVPQEEWDRLPADLSEHLDHYIYGTPK
;
A
#
# COMPACT_ATOMS: atom_id res chain seq x y z
N MET A 1 5.21 -28.87 -2.78
CA MET A 1 4.47 -27.84 -3.57
C MET A 1 3.09 -27.74 -2.95
N VAL A 2 2.58 -26.53 -2.76
CA VAL A 2 1.24 -26.29 -2.22
C VAL A 2 0.37 -25.80 -3.37
N TYR A 3 -0.79 -26.44 -3.56
CA TYR A 3 -1.75 -26.07 -4.59
C TYR A 3 -3.05 -25.64 -3.92
N ARG A 4 -3.60 -24.53 -4.40
CA ARG A 4 -4.85 -24.00 -3.89
C ARG A 4 -6.03 -24.66 -4.58
N GLY A 5 -7.06 -24.97 -3.79
CA GLY A 5 -8.31 -25.50 -4.31
C GLY A 5 -9.42 -25.34 -3.29
N HIS A 6 -10.64 -25.58 -3.74
CA HIS A 6 -11.83 -25.60 -2.91
C HIS A 6 -12.58 -26.92 -3.08
N VAL A 7 -13.41 -27.27 -2.11
CA VAL A 7 -14.26 -28.45 -2.18
C VAL A 7 -15.55 -28.09 -2.90
N GLU A 8 -15.78 -28.70 -4.05
CA GLU A 8 -17.01 -28.56 -4.84
C GLU A 8 -17.63 -29.95 -5.01
N ASN A 9 -18.84 -30.16 -4.49
CA ASN A 9 -19.55 -31.45 -4.53
C ASN A 9 -18.74 -32.64 -3.99
N GLY A 10 -17.92 -32.42 -2.96
CA GLY A 10 -17.08 -33.46 -2.37
C GLY A 10 -15.82 -33.80 -3.18
N MET A 11 -15.55 -33.08 -4.28
CA MET A 11 -14.29 -33.16 -5.03
C MET A 11 -13.44 -31.91 -4.76
N ILE A 12 -12.14 -32.09 -4.65
CA ILE A 12 -11.20 -30.97 -4.50
C ILE A 12 -10.91 -30.44 -5.89
N ARG A 13 -11.33 -29.21 -6.17
CA ARG A 13 -11.07 -28.51 -7.42
C ARG A 13 -9.93 -27.54 -7.20
N LEU A 14 -8.80 -27.79 -7.86
CA LEU A 14 -7.66 -26.88 -7.85
C LEU A 14 -8.01 -25.63 -8.67
N GLU A 15 -7.64 -24.45 -8.16
CA GLU A 15 -7.87 -23.17 -8.84
C GLU A 15 -6.95 -23.03 -10.06
N ASP A 16 -5.71 -23.46 -9.91
CA ASP A 16 -4.76 -23.61 -11.00
C ASP A 16 -4.84 -25.02 -11.59
N ALA A 17 -4.43 -25.19 -12.85
CA ALA A 17 -4.32 -26.49 -13.52
C ALA A 17 -2.86 -26.98 -13.55
N PRO A 18 -2.26 -27.39 -12.41
CA PRO A 18 -0.87 -27.79 -12.37
C PRO A 18 -0.64 -29.14 -13.05
N ILE A 19 0.50 -29.29 -13.69
CA ILE A 19 0.97 -30.57 -14.22
C ILE A 19 1.64 -31.32 -13.07
N LEU A 20 0.95 -32.33 -12.53
CA LEU A 20 1.49 -33.19 -11.47
C LEU A 20 2.23 -34.39 -12.09
N PRO A 21 3.43 -34.75 -11.62
CA PRO A 21 4.11 -35.94 -12.08
C PRO A 21 3.33 -37.21 -11.72
N GLU A 22 3.30 -38.19 -12.62
CA GLU A 22 2.65 -39.48 -12.35
C GLU A 22 3.31 -40.21 -11.17
N GLY A 23 2.48 -40.81 -10.30
CA GLY A 23 2.93 -41.58 -9.14
C GLY A 23 3.29 -40.77 -7.89
N VAL A 24 3.09 -39.45 -7.90
CA VAL A 24 3.31 -38.60 -6.73
C VAL A 24 2.20 -38.80 -5.69
N GLU A 25 2.58 -39.15 -4.46
CA GLU A 25 1.68 -39.15 -3.31
C GLU A 25 1.39 -37.70 -2.89
N ALA A 26 0.10 -37.41 -2.64
CA ALA A 26 -0.35 -36.08 -2.23
C ALA A 26 -1.06 -36.16 -0.87
N GLU A 27 -0.76 -35.21 0.00
CA GLU A 27 -1.46 -34.99 1.27
C GLU A 27 -2.44 -33.84 1.11
N VAL A 28 -3.68 -34.04 1.57
CA VAL A 28 -4.70 -32.99 1.58
C VAL A 28 -4.82 -32.44 2.99
N ARG A 29 -4.63 -31.13 3.14
CA ARG A 29 -4.88 -30.40 4.37
C ARG A 29 -6.09 -29.48 4.17
N LEU A 30 -7.11 -29.65 5.00
CA LEU A 30 -8.25 -28.74 5.04
C LEU A 30 -7.84 -27.51 5.87
N LEU A 31 -7.99 -26.31 5.29
CA LEU A 31 -7.79 -25.05 6.00
C LEU A 31 -9.14 -24.58 6.53
N THR A 32 -9.17 -24.16 7.79
CA THR A 32 -10.35 -23.51 8.36
C THR A 32 -10.36 -22.01 8.08
N GLU A 33 -11.53 -21.38 8.11
CA GLU A 33 -11.68 -19.95 7.81
C GLU A 33 -10.82 -19.11 8.76
N GLY A 34 -9.82 -18.42 8.21
CA GLY A 34 -8.87 -17.59 8.97
C GLY A 34 -7.48 -18.21 9.20
N GLU A 35 -7.24 -19.46 8.79
CA GLU A 35 -5.88 -20.02 8.77
C GLU A 35 -5.10 -19.52 7.55
N PRO A 36 -3.97 -18.83 7.74
CA PRO A 36 -3.16 -18.33 6.63
C PRO A 36 -2.47 -19.47 5.88
N TRP A 37 -2.31 -19.29 4.57
CA TRP A 37 -1.79 -20.30 3.62
C TRP A 37 -0.31 -20.63 3.81
N GLU A 38 0.43 -19.69 4.40
CA GLU A 38 1.78 -19.86 4.90
C GLU A 38 1.81 -19.36 6.35
N GLU A 39 2.75 -19.84 7.15
CA GLU A 39 3.17 -19.07 8.33
C GLU A 39 3.77 -17.76 7.81
N GLU A 40 2.92 -16.76 7.55
CA GLU A 40 3.39 -15.39 7.41
C GLU A 40 4.21 -15.14 8.68
N GLU A 41 5.53 -15.03 8.55
CA GLU A 41 6.37 -14.47 9.60
C GLU A 41 5.70 -13.15 9.95
N LYS A 42 5.02 -13.12 11.11
CA LYS A 42 4.36 -11.93 11.60
C LYS A 42 5.46 -10.95 11.91
N ILE A 43 5.85 -10.16 10.92
CA ILE A 43 6.68 -8.99 11.09
C ILE A 43 5.85 -8.10 12.02
N PRO A 44 6.35 -7.82 13.25
CA PRO A 44 5.59 -7.01 14.18
C PRO A 44 5.29 -5.68 13.50
N GLY A 45 4.02 -5.30 13.51
CA GLY A 45 3.61 -4.02 12.96
C GLY A 45 4.34 -2.88 13.70
N VAL A 46 4.45 -1.72 13.07
CA VAL A 46 5.09 -0.53 13.67
C VAL A 46 4.55 -0.24 15.08
N CYS A 47 3.24 -0.41 15.29
CA CYS A 47 2.60 -0.26 16.61
C CYS A 47 3.08 -1.26 17.67
N GLU A 48 3.44 -2.47 17.26
CA GLU A 48 3.98 -3.51 18.13
C GLU A 48 5.44 -3.24 18.47
N GLU A 49 6.23 -2.77 17.49
CA GLU A 49 7.63 -2.38 17.68
C GLU A 49 7.78 -1.18 18.64
N ILE A 50 6.91 -0.18 18.53
CA ILE A 50 6.99 1.03 19.37
C ILE A 50 6.17 0.93 20.66
N ARG A 51 5.58 -0.23 20.96
CA ARG A 51 4.66 -0.41 22.11
C ARG A 51 5.28 0.05 23.42
N ASP A 52 6.56 -0.22 23.61
CA ASP A 52 7.30 0.18 24.80
C ASP A 52 7.50 1.69 24.91
N PHE A 53 7.29 2.48 23.86
CA PHE A 53 7.46 3.93 23.89
C PHE A 53 6.13 4.68 23.98
N ILE A 54 5.00 4.03 23.67
CA ILE A 54 3.66 4.63 23.73
C ILE A 54 3.35 5.04 25.17
N GLY A 55 3.04 6.33 25.37
CA GLY A 55 2.61 6.87 26.67
C GLY A 55 3.73 7.12 27.70
N LYS A 56 5.00 6.91 27.35
CA LYS A 56 6.14 7.20 28.25
C LYS A 56 6.59 8.65 28.27
N ALA A 57 6.08 9.49 27.37
CA ALA A 57 6.44 10.90 27.31
C ALA A 57 5.70 11.68 28.41
N GLU A 58 6.43 12.06 29.45
CA GLU A 58 5.95 12.93 30.53
C GLU A 58 6.24 14.40 30.22
N GLY A 59 5.35 15.32 30.61
CA GLY A 59 5.56 16.76 30.42
C GLY A 59 5.38 17.26 28.98
N LEU A 60 4.71 16.49 28.12
CA LEU A 60 4.29 16.99 26.81
C LEU A 60 3.32 18.16 26.99
N PRO A 61 3.52 19.27 26.26
CA PRO A 61 2.56 20.35 26.29
C PRO A 61 1.23 19.85 25.69
N PRO A 62 0.07 20.38 26.14
CA PRO A 62 -1.26 19.90 25.75
C PRO A 62 -1.55 20.02 24.24
N ASP A 63 -0.69 20.70 23.49
CA ASP A 63 -0.69 20.93 22.04
C ASP A 63 0.40 20.14 21.31
N ALA A 64 1.05 19.15 21.93
CA ALA A 64 2.12 18.38 21.27
C ALA A 64 1.67 17.61 20.01
N SER A 65 0.38 17.34 19.84
CA SER A 65 -0.23 16.80 18.60
C SER A 65 -0.53 17.89 17.55
N ILE A 66 -0.39 19.15 17.93
CA ILE A 66 -0.60 20.36 17.14
C ILE A 66 0.77 21.08 17.01
N ASN A 67 1.82 20.36 16.61
CA ASN A 67 3.05 21.01 16.13
C ASN A 67 2.80 21.63 14.75
N LEU A 68 1.93 22.65 14.69
CA LEU A 68 2.04 23.69 13.67
C LEU A 68 3.27 24.49 14.09
N ASP A 69 4.43 24.17 13.52
CA ASP A 69 5.56 25.10 13.53
C ASP A 69 5.04 26.41 12.95
N THR A 70 4.68 27.37 13.81
CA THR A 70 4.06 28.64 13.41
C THR A 70 5.03 29.52 12.62
N ASN A 71 6.32 29.19 12.64
CA ASN A 71 7.34 29.80 11.80
C ASN A 71 7.58 29.03 10.50
N ALA A 72 7.08 27.79 10.37
CA ALA A 72 7.13 27.08 9.10
C ALA A 72 6.14 27.70 8.13
N PRO A 73 6.54 27.90 6.86
CA PRO A 73 5.60 28.32 5.84
C PRO A 73 4.54 27.25 5.66
N THR A 74 3.32 27.72 5.50
CA THR A 74 2.14 26.91 5.15
C THR A 74 2.39 26.13 3.86
N ILE A 75 1.60 25.07 3.66
CA ILE A 75 1.65 24.29 2.40
C ILE A 75 1.41 25.21 1.20
N GLU A 76 0.50 26.18 1.31
CA GLU A 76 0.24 27.15 0.25
C GLU A 76 1.46 28.02 -0.07
N GLU A 77 2.16 28.53 0.94
CA GLU A 77 3.38 29.33 0.74
C GLU A 77 4.49 28.51 0.10
N LYS A 78 4.66 27.25 0.51
CA LYS A 78 5.61 26.33 -0.12
C LYS A 78 5.25 26.06 -1.58
N LEU A 79 3.99 25.76 -1.87
CA LEU A 79 3.51 25.54 -3.23
C LEU A 79 3.69 26.79 -4.09
N ARG A 80 3.39 27.98 -3.55
CA ARG A 80 3.56 29.25 -4.25
C ARG A 80 5.03 29.52 -4.58
N ALA A 81 5.94 29.25 -3.67
CA ALA A 81 7.37 29.39 -3.92
C ALA A 81 7.85 28.46 -5.05
N ILE A 82 7.35 27.22 -5.09
CA ILE A 82 7.67 26.26 -6.16
C ILE A 82 7.06 26.72 -7.49
N VAL A 83 5.79 27.10 -7.51
CA VAL A 83 5.07 27.57 -8.71
C VAL A 83 5.72 28.83 -9.31
N ALA A 84 6.23 29.73 -8.46
CA ALA A 84 6.90 30.95 -8.90
C ALA A 84 8.26 30.70 -9.58
N ASP A 85 8.89 29.55 -9.32
CA ASP A 85 10.16 29.18 -9.94
C ASP A 85 9.98 28.64 -11.37
N VAL A 86 8.75 28.25 -11.76
CA VAL A 86 8.44 27.68 -13.07
C VAL A 86 8.21 28.80 -14.11
N PRO A 87 9.00 28.88 -15.19
CA PRO A 87 8.82 29.88 -16.25
C PRO A 87 7.47 29.77 -16.97
N GLN A 88 6.94 30.90 -17.46
CA GLN A 88 5.66 30.94 -18.18
C GLN A 88 5.63 30.05 -19.43
N GLU A 89 6.76 29.89 -20.13
CA GLU A 89 6.85 29.01 -21.30
C GLU A 89 6.50 27.54 -20.96
N GLU A 90 6.87 27.06 -19.77
CA GLU A 90 6.52 25.71 -19.34
C GLU A 90 5.04 25.59 -18.96
N TRP A 91 4.44 26.65 -18.42
CA TRP A 91 3.00 26.72 -18.19
C TRP A 91 2.22 26.68 -19.51
N ASP A 92 2.71 27.36 -20.55
CA ASP A 92 2.08 27.40 -21.87
C ASP A 92 2.16 26.06 -22.61
N ARG A 93 3.12 25.20 -22.24
CA ARG A 93 3.25 23.83 -22.77
C ARG A 93 2.30 22.83 -22.13
N LEU A 94 1.64 23.19 -21.03
CA LEU A 94 0.72 22.28 -20.35
C LEU A 94 -0.55 22.08 -21.20
N PRO A 95 -0.99 20.82 -21.34
CA PRO A 95 -2.21 20.53 -22.07
C PRO A 95 -3.44 20.99 -21.27
N ALA A 96 -4.46 21.48 -21.97
CA ALA A 96 -5.67 22.02 -21.32
C ALA A 96 -6.47 20.96 -20.52
N ASP A 97 -6.31 19.69 -20.87
CA ASP A 97 -6.96 18.52 -20.26
C ASP A 97 -6.05 17.80 -19.23
N LEU A 98 -4.95 18.42 -18.78
CA LEU A 98 -3.97 17.82 -17.86
C LEU A 98 -4.62 17.23 -16.60
N SER A 99 -5.58 17.94 -16.01
CA SER A 99 -6.26 17.48 -14.79
C SER A 99 -7.19 16.30 -15.01
N GLU A 100 -7.72 16.14 -16.23
CA GLU A 100 -8.65 15.07 -16.57
C GLU A 100 -7.92 13.80 -17.00
N HIS A 101 -6.74 13.95 -17.62
CA HIS A 101 -5.92 12.85 -18.15
C HIS A 101 -4.52 12.81 -17.53
N LEU A 102 -4.42 13.04 -16.22
CA LEU A 102 -3.13 13.11 -15.51
C LEU A 102 -2.27 11.85 -15.75
N ASP A 103 -2.87 10.67 -15.66
CA ASP A 103 -2.16 9.41 -15.83
C ASP A 103 -1.60 9.23 -17.23
N HIS A 104 -2.28 9.75 -18.26
CA HIS A 104 -1.78 9.73 -19.63
C HIS A 104 -0.50 10.56 -19.74
N TYR A 105 -0.46 11.73 -19.11
CA TYR A 105 0.67 12.64 -19.21
C TYR A 105 1.84 12.28 -18.29
N ILE A 106 1.58 11.69 -17.12
CA ILE A 106 2.63 11.28 -16.18
C ILE A 106 3.15 9.87 -16.52
N TYR A 107 2.25 8.95 -16.85
CA TYR A 107 2.57 7.52 -16.98
C TYR A 107 2.41 6.97 -18.41
N GLY A 108 1.84 7.73 -19.34
CA GLY A 108 1.66 7.29 -20.74
C GLY A 108 0.48 6.32 -20.94
N THR A 109 -0.48 6.26 -20.01
CA THR A 109 -1.68 5.43 -20.17
C THR A 109 -2.53 5.90 -21.35
N PRO A 110 -3.32 5.04 -22.02
CA PRO A 110 -4.21 5.48 -23.09
C PRO A 110 -5.22 6.55 -22.62
N LYS A 111 -5.51 7.54 -23.46
CA LYS A 111 -6.55 8.56 -23.22
C LYS A 111 -7.97 8.00 -23.33
#